data_AF-A0A2P8AQI0-F1
#
_entry.id   AF-A0A2P8AQI0-F1
#
_cell.length_a   1.000
_cell.length_b   1.000
_cell.length_c   1.000
_cell.angle_alpha   90.00
_cell.angle_beta   90.00
_cell.angle_gamma   90.00
#
_symmetry.space_group_name_H-M   'P 1'
#
loop_
_entity.id
_entity.type
_entity.pdbx_description
1 polymer ?
#
loop_
_entity_poly.entity_id
_entity_poly.type
_entity_poly.pdbx_seq_one_letter_code
_entity_poly.pdbx_strand_id
1 'polypeptide(L)'
;MRRGEQPPWVVSDELWAEIESLLPPRAPRRHRFPGRKPLDDRKVLWGILFVLYTGIPWEYLPQELGFGSGMTCWRRLRGWNDAGVW
;
A
#
# COMPACT_ATOMS: atom_id res chain seq x y z
N MET A 1 6.72 13.57 15.71
CA MET A 1 7.46 14.03 14.52
C MET A 1 7.91 15.45 14.75
N ARG A 2 9.19 15.74 14.51
CA ARG A 2 9.67 17.12 14.55
C ARG A 2 9.14 17.86 13.32
N ARG A 3 9.02 19.19 13.43
CA ARG A 3 8.60 20.04 12.32
C ARG A 3 9.63 19.89 11.18
N GLY A 4 9.20 19.38 10.03
CA GLY A 4 10.07 19.11 8.88
C GLY A 4 10.48 17.65 8.67
N GLU A 5 10.16 16.75 9.61
CA GLU A 5 10.33 15.31 9.39
C GLU A 5 9.09 14.74 8.67
N GLN A 6 9.34 14.06 7.57
CA GLN A 6 8.32 13.32 6.85
C GLN A 6 7.76 12.19 7.73
N PRO A 7 6.45 11.86 7.64
CA PRO A 7 5.91 10.73 8.37
C PRO A 7 6.64 9.43 7.99
N PRO A 8 6.89 8.51 8.94
CA PRO A 8 7.73 7.33 8.75
C PRO A 8 7.11 6.30 7.80
N TRP A 9 5.83 6.43 7.46
CA TRP A 9 5.14 5.59 6.49
C TRP A 9 5.17 6.15 5.06
N VAL A 10 5.70 7.35 4.84
CA VAL A 10 5.82 7.92 3.49
C VAL A 10 7.17 7.53 2.90
N VAL A 11 7.10 6.69 1.87
CA VAL A 11 8.25 6.24 1.07
C VAL A 11 8.66 7.33 0.07
N SER A 12 9.95 7.67 0.00
CA SER A 12 10.51 8.62 -0.97
C SER A 12 10.39 8.11 -2.42
N ASP A 13 10.61 8.97 -3.41
CA ASP A 13 10.51 8.57 -4.82
C ASP A 13 11.61 7.55 -5.19
N GLU A 14 12.82 7.74 -4.66
CA GLU A 14 13.97 6.89 -4.90
C GLU A 14 13.76 5.50 -4.31
N LEU A 15 13.36 5.42 -3.04
CA LEU A 15 13.07 4.15 -2.39
C LEU A 15 11.85 3.46 -3.03
N TRP A 16 10.86 4.24 -3.49
CA TRP A 16 9.74 3.67 -4.22
C TRP A 16 10.18 3.03 -5.54
N ALA A 17 11.08 3.65 -6.30
CA ALA A 17 11.57 3.08 -7.56
C ALA A 17 12.26 1.72 -7.35
N GLU A 18 13.02 1.57 -6.27
CA GLU A 18 13.62 0.29 -5.89
C GLU A 18 12.55 -0.75 -5.52
N ILE A 19 11.61 -0.39 -4.65
CA ILE A 19 10.55 -1.32 -4.20
C ILE A 19 9.64 -1.72 -5.36
N GLU A 20 9.21 -0.78 -6.19
CA GLU A 20 8.29 -1.01 -7.32
C GLU A 20 8.85 -2.06 -8.28
N SER A 21 10.17 -2.07 -8.49
CA SER A 21 10.84 -3.05 -9.35
C SER A 21 10.74 -4.50 -8.84
N LEU A 22 10.52 -4.68 -7.53
CA LEU A 22 10.37 -5.99 -6.89
C LEU A 22 8.91 -6.47 -6.89
N LEU A 23 7.95 -5.56 -7.09
CA LEU A 23 6.53 -5.91 -6.98
C LEU A 23 6.08 -6.69 -8.23
N PRO A 24 5.29 -7.76 -8.05
CA PRO A 24 4.72 -8.47 -9.18
C PRO A 24 3.77 -7.55 -9.95
N PRO A 25 3.76 -7.63 -11.30
CA PRO A 25 2.86 -6.84 -12.11
C PRO A 25 1.42 -7.15 -11.73
N ARG A 26 0.57 -6.11 -11.76
CA ARG A 26 -0.84 -6.30 -11.48
C ARG A 26 -1.50 -7.16 -12.55
N ALA A 27 -2.36 -8.08 -12.11
CA ALA A 27 -3.19 -8.85 -13.01
C ALA A 27 -3.97 -7.91 -13.95
N PRO A 28 -4.07 -8.25 -15.24
CA PRO A 28 -4.76 -7.41 -16.21
C PRO A 28 -6.23 -7.23 -15.80
N ARG A 29 -6.74 -6.01 -15.96
CA ARG A 29 -8.14 -5.69 -15.68
C ARG A 29 -9.04 -6.43 -16.67
N ARG A 30 -10.15 -6.97 -16.16
CA ARG A 30 -11.21 -7.52 -17.02
C ARG A 30 -11.69 -6.46 -18.00
N HIS A 31 -11.81 -6.79 -19.28
CA HIS A 31 -12.29 -5.84 -20.29
C HIS A 31 -13.75 -5.43 -20.05
N ARG A 32 -14.62 -6.40 -19.74
CA ARG A 32 -16.04 -6.17 -19.46
C ARG A 32 -16.30 -6.17 -17.95
N PHE A 33 -17.04 -5.17 -17.47
CA PHE A 33 -17.37 -4.96 -16.05
C PHE A 33 -16.13 -4.97 -15.13
N PRO A 34 -15.18 -4.03 -15.32
CA PRO A 34 -13.87 -4.08 -14.68
C PRO A 34 -13.87 -3.77 -13.18
N GLY A 35 -15.02 -3.39 -12.61
CA GLY A 35 -15.13 -2.92 -11.23
C GLY A 35 -14.31 -1.65 -10.94
N ARG A 36 -14.14 -1.36 -9.65
CA ARG A 36 -13.37 -0.19 -9.18
C ARG A 36 -11.92 -0.28 -9.65
N LYS A 37 -11.32 0.87 -9.97
CA LYS A 37 -9.86 0.95 -10.23
C LYS A 37 -9.10 0.59 -8.94
N PRO A 38 -8.12 -0.33 -8.98
CA PRO A 38 -7.20 -0.54 -7.88
C PRO A 38 -6.56 0.78 -7.45
N LEU A 39 -6.30 0.91 -6.16
CA LEU A 39 -5.52 2.03 -5.64
C LEU A 39 -4.09 1.96 -6.18
N ASP A 40 -3.37 3.06 -6.20
CA ASP A 40 -1.94 3.05 -6.49
C ASP A 40 -1.15 2.19 -5.49
N ASP A 41 -0.18 1.39 -5.96
CA ASP A 41 0.57 0.45 -5.08
C ASP A 41 1.42 1.20 -4.04
N ARG A 42 1.91 2.40 -4.34
CA ARG A 42 2.66 3.22 -3.38
C ARG A 42 1.79 3.71 -2.25
N LYS A 43 0.57 4.13 -2.57
CA LYS A 43 -0.43 4.52 -1.56
C LYS A 43 -0.83 3.33 -0.67
N VAL A 44 -0.93 2.14 -1.26
CA VAL A 44 -1.15 0.91 -0.49
C VAL A 44 0.02 0.62 0.43
N LEU A 45 1.26 0.78 -0.04
CA LEU A 45 2.45 0.62 0.79
C LEU A 45 2.48 1.61 1.96
N TRP A 46 2.14 2.88 1.73
CA TRP A 46 2.01 3.87 2.81
C TRP A 46 0.97 3.45 3.85
N GLY A 47 -0.16 2.88 3.42
CA GLY A 47 -1.17 2.33 4.33
C GLY A 47 -0.67 1.14 5.14
N ILE A 48 0.07 0.21 4.51
CA ILE A 48 0.70 -0.93 5.19
C ILE A 48 1.68 -0.42 6.26
N LEU A 49 2.59 0.48 5.89
CA LEU A 49 3.58 1.04 6.81
C LEU A 49 2.94 1.82 7.94
N PHE A 50 1.85 2.56 7.66
CA PHE A 50 1.08 3.25 8.70
C PHE A 50 0.55 2.27 9.75
N VAL A 51 -0.11 1.19 9.31
CA VAL A 51 -0.66 0.15 10.21
C VAL A 51 0.47 -0.50 11.02
N LEU A 52 1.56 -0.90 10.38
CA LEU A 52 2.70 -1.53 11.06
C LEU A 52 3.39 -0.60 12.05
N TYR A 53 3.54 0.69 11.71
CA TYR A 53 4.18 1.69 12.56
C TYR A 53 3.31 2.04 13.78
N THR A 54 2.00 2.16 13.59
CA THR A 54 1.06 2.57 14.65
C THR A 54 0.53 1.39 15.47
N GLY A 55 0.62 0.16 14.95
CA GLY A 55 0.14 -1.06 15.60
C GLY A 55 -1.39 -1.18 15.65
N ILE A 56 -2.13 -0.37 14.89
CA ILE A 56 -3.59 -0.42 14.88
C ILE A 56 -4.10 -1.67 14.14
N PRO A 57 -5.33 -2.14 14.44
CA PRO A 57 -6.01 -3.11 13.59
C PRO A 57 -6.22 -2.56 12.17
N TRP A 58 -6.20 -3.44 11.15
CA TRP A 58 -6.41 -3.06 9.75
C TRP A 58 -7.75 -2.33 9.54
N GLU A 59 -8.79 -2.76 10.23
CA GLU A 59 -10.14 -2.17 10.17
C GLU A 59 -10.17 -0.71 10.61
N TYR A 60 -9.18 -0.27 11.39
CA TYR A 60 -9.09 1.08 11.93
C TYR A 60 -8.19 2.00 11.10
N LEU A 61 -7.66 1.54 9.96
CA LEU A 61 -6.92 2.41 9.04
C LEU A 61 -7.84 3.55 8.56
N PRO A 62 -7.54 4.83 8.87
CA PRO A 62 -8.40 5.94 8.50
C PRO A 62 -8.42 6.14 6.98
N GLN A 63 -9.62 6.17 6.39
CA GLN A 63 -9.80 6.23 4.93
C GLN A 63 -9.50 7.62 4.36
N GLU A 64 -9.65 8.66 5.18
CA GLU A 64 -9.35 10.06 4.86
C GLU A 64 -7.87 10.30 4.49
N LEU A 65 -6.96 9.40 4.89
CA LEU A 65 -5.56 9.44 4.49
C LEU A 65 -5.35 9.06 3.01
N GLY A 66 -6.35 8.48 2.36
CA GLY A 66 -6.29 8.14 0.93
C GLY A 66 -5.49 6.87 0.60
N PHE A 67 -5.13 6.06 1.61
CA PHE A 67 -4.43 4.78 1.44
C PHE A 67 -5.37 3.60 1.11
N GLY A 68 -6.66 3.88 0.95
CA GLY A 68 -7.69 2.86 0.82
C GLY A 68 -8.12 2.28 2.17
N SER A 69 -8.86 1.18 2.15
CA SER A 69 -9.20 0.47 3.38
C SER A 69 -8.04 -0.38 3.86
N GLY A 70 -7.94 -0.64 5.17
CA GLY A 70 -6.90 -1.56 5.66
C GLY A 70 -7.05 -2.98 5.13
N MET A 71 -8.28 -3.43 4.82
CA MET A 71 -8.48 -4.69 4.09
C MET A 71 -7.89 -4.70 2.68
N THR A 72 -7.87 -3.55 1.98
CA THR A 72 -7.17 -3.43 0.69
C THR A 72 -5.67 -3.56 0.89
N CYS A 73 -5.12 -2.91 1.92
CA CYS A 73 -3.71 -2.99 2.28
C CYS A 73 -3.30 -4.41 2.66
N TRP A 74 -4.04 -5.07 3.56
CA TRP A 74 -3.78 -6.43 4.00
C TRP A 74 -3.82 -7.43 2.84
N ARG A 75 -4.83 -7.37 1.96
CA ARG A 75 -4.91 -8.26 0.79
C ARG A 75 -3.73 -8.05 -0.15
N ARG A 76 -3.27 -6.81 -0.31
CA ARG A 76 -2.14 -6.51 -1.19
C ARG A 76 -0.82 -6.99 -0.58
N LEU A 77 -0.60 -6.75 0.72
CA LEU A 77 0.55 -7.28 1.46
C LEU A 77 0.60 -8.80 1.37
N ARG A 78 -0.53 -9.48 1.61
CA ARG A 78 -0.63 -10.94 1.46
C ARG A 78 -0.28 -11.38 0.04
N GLY A 79 -0.82 -10.72 -0.99
CA GLY A 79 -0.49 -11.06 -2.38
C GLY A 79 0.98 -10.83 -2.75
N TRP A 80 1.66 -9.87 -2.12
CA TRP A 80 3.11 -9.69 -2.28
C TRP A 80 3.91 -10.77 -1.54
N ASN A 81 3.46 -11.19 -0.35
CA ASN A 81 4.06 -12.28 0.39
C ASN A 81 3.91 -13.63 -0.33
N ASP A 82 2.72 -13.92 -0.85
CA ASP A 82 2.46 -15.11 -1.66
C ASP A 82 3.32 -15.15 -2.95
N ALA A 83 3.75 -13.98 -3.45
CA ALA A 83 4.65 -13.82 -4.59
C ALA A 83 6.14 -13.85 -4.22
N GLY A 84 6.47 -14.00 -2.93
CA GLY A 84 7.86 -14.09 -2.43
C GLY A 84 8.59 -12.75 -2.35
N VAL A 85 7.89 -11.62 -2.37
CA VAL A 85 8.52 -10.29 -2.23
C VAL A 85 9.02 -10.09 -0.79
N TRP A 86 8.19 -10.40 0.20
CA TRP A 86 8.44 -10.27 1.64
C TRP A 86 7.83 -11.44 2.40
#